data_AF-Q54BZ1-F1
#
_entry.id   AF-Q54BZ1-F1
#
_cell.length_a   1.000
_cell.length_b   1.000
_cell.length_c   1.000
_cell.angle_alpha   90.00
_cell.angle_beta   90.00
_cell.angle_gamma   90.00
#
_symmetry.space_group_name_H-M   'P 1'
#
loop_
_entity.id
_entity.type
_entity.pdbx_description
1 polymer ?
#
loop_
_entity_poly.entity_id
_entity_poly.type
_entity_poly.pdbx_seq_one_letter_code
_entity_poly.pdbx_strand_id
1 'polypeptide(L)' 'MLKIIVTILVIFSLLSNLNAVNGDKNGCIAACAHAHPDFFKFCANGYSQSDKLKCQNIKEKCALGCPSH' A
#
# COMPACT_ATOMS: atom_id res chain seq x y z
N MET A 1 4.73 -34.44 15.29
CA MET A 1 5.73 -33.47 14.77
C MET A 1 5.45 -33.06 13.33
N LEU A 2 5.35 -33.99 12.36
CA LEU A 2 5.10 -33.66 10.95
C LEU A 2 3.89 -32.74 10.71
N LYS A 3 2.75 -33.02 11.36
CA LYS A 3 1.54 -32.18 11.24
C LYS A 3 1.79 -30.71 11.61
N ILE A 4 2.56 -30.46 12.68
CA ILE A 4 2.87 -29.09 13.14
C ILE A 4 3.75 -28.37 12.11
N ILE A 5 4.77 -29.05 11.57
CA ILE A 5 5.67 -28.49 10.55
C ILE A 5 4.88 -28.12 9.28
N VAL A 6 4.00 -29.01 8.81
CA VAL A 6 3.14 -28.75 7.64
C VAL A 6 2.24 -27.54 7.88
N THR A 7 1.59 -27.45 9.04
CA THR A 7 0.75 -26.29 9.38
C THR A 7 1.56 -24.98 9.38
N ILE A 8 2.75 -24.99 9.96
CA ILE A 8 3.64 -23.81 9.98
C ILE A 8 4.00 -23.39 8.56
N LEU A 9 4.40 -24.32 7.70
CA LEU A 9 4.74 -24.03 6.29
C LEU A 9 3.56 -23.41 5.53
N VAL A 10 2.34 -23.95 5.70
CA VAL A 10 1.13 -23.40 5.07
C VAL A 10 0.87 -21.96 5.54
N ILE A 11 1.00 -21.67 6.84
CA ILE A 11 0.85 -20.32 7.39
C ILE A 11 1.90 -19.37 6.77
N PHE A 12 3.16 -19.79 6.69
CA PHE A 12 4.21 -18.99 6.05
C PHE A 12 3.90 -18.70 4.57
N SER A 13 3.48 -19.71 3.80
CA SER A 13 3.09 -19.52 2.39
C SER A 13 1.92 -18.54 2.23
N LEU A 14 0.90 -18.64 3.09
CA LEU A 14 -0.24 -17.72 3.10
C LEU A 14 0.20 -16.29 3.43
N LEU A 15 1.07 -16.11 4.43
CA LEU A 15 1.60 -14.80 4.81
C LEU A 15 2.48 -14.19 3.70
N SER A 16 3.33 -14.99 3.05
CA SER A 16 4.13 -14.54 1.92
C SER A 16 3.27 -14.06 0.75
N ASN A 17 2.22 -14.80 0.41
CA ASN A 17 1.28 -14.41 -0.64
C ASN A 17 0.53 -13.12 -0.27
N LEU A 18 0.06 -13.01 0.97
CA LEU A 18 -0.60 -11.80 1.46
C LEU A 18 0.33 -10.57 1.44
N ASN A 19 1.59 -10.75 1.81
CA ASN A 19 2.59 -9.69 1.76
C ASN A 19 2.92 -9.27 0.32
N ALA A 20 2.96 -10.22 -0.63
CA ALA A 20 3.15 -9.92 -2.04
C ALA A 20 1.99 -9.08 -2.60
N VAL A 21 0.76 -9.49 -2.31
CA VAL A 21 -0.48 -8.77 -2.65
C VAL A 21 -0.48 -7.35 -2.08
N ASN A 22 -0.22 -7.22 -0.77
CA ASN A 22 -0.21 -5.92 -0.10
C ASN A 22 0.94 -5.04 -0.61
N GLY A 23 2.08 -5.66 -0.94
CA GLY A 23 3.23 -5.00 -1.54
C GLY A 23 2.90 -4.41 -2.90
N ASP A 24 2.24 -5.18 -3.77
CA ASP A 24 1.82 -4.73 -5.10
C ASP A 24 0.81 -3.56 -5.01
N LYS A 25 -0.20 -3.70 -4.14
CA LYS A 25 -1.15 -2.60 -3.88
C LYS A 25 -0.46 -1.33 -3.40
N ASN A 26 0.43 -1.44 -2.41
CA ASN A 26 1.16 -0.28 -1.89
C ASN A 26 2.11 0.32 -2.93
N GLY A 27 2.76 -0.50 -3.75
CA GLY A 27 3.61 -0.09 -4.86
C GLY A 27 2.81 0.68 -5.93
N CYS A 28 1.64 0.16 -6.31
CA CYS A 28 0.72 0.83 -7.22
C CYS A 28 0.26 2.19 -6.68
N ILE A 29 -0.16 2.26 -5.41
CA ILE A 29 -0.60 3.52 -4.80
C ILE A 29 0.54 4.53 -4.79
N ALA A 30 1.76 4.11 -4.44
CA ALA A 30 2.93 4.98 -4.43
C ALA A 30 3.26 5.50 -5.83
N ALA A 31 3.28 4.63 -6.85
CA ALA A 31 3.54 5.03 -8.24
C ALA A 31 2.49 6.02 -8.77
N CYS A 32 1.21 5.74 -8.55
CA CYS A 32 0.11 6.64 -8.92
C CYS A 32 0.22 7.98 -8.17
N ALA A 33 0.47 7.94 -6.87
CA ALA A 33 0.57 9.15 -6.07
C ALA A 33 1.76 10.00 -6.52
N HIS A 34 2.93 9.40 -6.78
CA HIS A 34 4.11 10.10 -7.30
C HIS A 34 3.89 10.71 -8.70
N ALA A 35 3.03 10.11 -9.53
CA ALA A 35 2.64 10.69 -10.81
C ALA A 35 1.68 11.88 -10.68
N HIS A 36 1.05 12.07 -9.50
CA HIS A 36 0.14 13.18 -9.29
C HIS A 36 0.92 14.51 -9.19
N PRO A 37 0.58 15.55 -9.97
CA PRO A 37 1.36 16.79 -10.05
C PRO A 37 1.49 17.51 -8.70
N ASP A 38 0.45 17.44 -7.88
CA ASP A 38 0.44 18.05 -6.55
C ASP A 38 1.01 17.15 -5.43
N PHE A 39 1.52 15.96 -5.73
CA PHE A 39 1.99 15.04 -4.69
C PHE A 39 3.12 15.67 -3.87
N PHE A 40 4.20 16.12 -4.51
CA PHE A 40 5.30 16.76 -3.79
C PHE A 40 4.88 18.07 -3.14
N LYS A 41 3.85 18.74 -3.67
CA LYS A 41 3.33 19.97 -3.09
C LYS A 41 2.62 19.75 -1.75
N PHE A 42 1.78 18.71 -1.64
CA PHE A 42 0.98 18.46 -0.43
C PHE A 42 1.54 17.36 0.47
N CYS A 43 2.29 16.41 -0.08
CA CYS A 43 2.87 15.29 0.67
C CYS A 43 4.33 15.52 1.11
N ALA A 44 5.10 16.39 0.45
CA ALA A 44 6.49 16.65 0.83
C ALA A 44 6.66 17.95 1.64
N ASN A 45 5.84 18.99 1.37
CA ASN A 45 5.93 20.24 2.09
C ASN A 45 5.08 20.24 3.37
N GLY A 46 5.70 20.66 4.47
CA GLY A 46 5.08 21.24 5.67
C GLY A 46 3.68 20.72 6.02
N TYR A 47 3.65 19.66 6.82
CA TYR A 47 2.50 18.91 7.36
C TYR A 47 1.38 19.71 8.08
N SER A 48 0.86 20.78 7.49
CA SER A 48 -0.39 21.37 7.95
C SER A 48 -1.49 20.31 7.87
N GLN A 49 -2.48 20.34 8.79
CA GLN A 49 -3.58 19.36 8.76
C GLN A 49 -4.32 19.38 7.41
N SER A 50 -4.43 20.56 6.79
CA SER A 50 -4.99 20.73 5.45
C SER A 50 -4.17 19.99 4.38
N ASP A 51 -2.84 20.14 4.38
CA ASP A 51 -2.00 19.50 3.37
C ASP A 51 -1.94 17.98 3.55
N LYS A 52 -1.99 17.50 4.80
CA LYS A 52 -2.16 16.06 5.10
C LYS A 52 -3.43 15.51 4.48
N LEU A 53 -4.56 16.21 4.62
CA LEU A 53 -5.83 15.76 4.05
C LEU A 53 -5.79 15.74 2.52
N LYS A 54 -5.15 16.73 1.89
CA LYS A 54 -4.96 16.74 0.43
C LYS A 54 -4.06 15.59 -0.03
N CYS A 55 -2.97 15.32 0.69
CA CYS A 55 -2.10 14.19 0.42
C CYS A 55 -2.84 12.85 0.58
N GLN A 56 -3.67 12.71 1.62
CA GLN A 56 -4.51 11.53 1.83
C GLN A 56 -5.50 11.34 0.68
N ASN A 57 -6.16 12.42 0.24
CA ASN A 57 -7.09 12.38 -0.90
C ASN A 57 -6.39 11.92 -2.19
N ILE A 58 -5.16 12.39 -2.46
CA ILE A 58 -4.35 11.89 -3.59
C ILE A 58 -4.15 10.36 -3.48
N LYS A 59 -3.73 9.88 -2.29
CA LYS A 59 -3.50 8.45 -2.06
C LYS A 59 -4.79 7.61 -2.14
N GLU A 60 -5.91 8.13 -1.65
CA GLU A 60 -7.22 7.46 -1.71
C GLU A 60 -7.72 7.33 -3.14
N LYS A 61 -7.59 8.39 -3.95
CA LYS A 61 -7.90 8.32 -5.38
C LYS A 61 -7.06 7.25 -6.09
N CYS A 62 -5.77 7.19 -5.77
CA CYS A 62 -4.91 6.13 -6.29
C CYS A 62 -5.31 4.74 -5.80
N ALA A 63 -5.72 4.60 -4.54
CA ALA A 63 -6.17 3.32 -3.98
C ALA A 63 -7.41 2.76 -4.69
N LEU A 64 -8.30 3.61 -5.19
CA LEU A 64 -9.45 3.18 -6.00
C LEU A 64 -9.05 2.57 -7.35
N GLY A 65 -7.93 3.02 -7.93
CA GLY A 65 -7.42 2.52 -9.21
C GLY A 65 -6.48 1.32 -9.08
N CYS A 66 -6.03 0.98 -7.86
CA CYS A 66 -5.09 -0.09 -7.64
C CYS A 66 -5.77 -1.43 -7.35
N PRO A 67 -5.19 -2.55 -7.83
CA PRO A 67 -5.71 -3.87 -7.55
C PRO A 67 -5.78 -4.13 -6.03
N SER A 68 -6.83 -4.84 -5.62
CA SER A 68 -7.07 -5.24 -4.23
C SER A 68 -6.98 -6.76 -4.01
N HIS A 69 -6.40 -7.49 -4.97
CA HIS A 69 -6.39 -8.95 -4.97
C HIS A 69 -5.14 -9.52 -4.30
#